data_AF-R7V2T7-F1
#
_entry.id   AF-R7V2T7-F1
#
_cell.length_a   1.000
_cell.length_b   1.000
_cell.length_c   1.000
_cell.angle_alpha   90.00
_cell.angle_beta   90.00
_cell.angle_gamma   90.00
#
_symmetry.space_group_name_H-M   'P 1'
#
loop_
_entity.id
_entity.type
_entity.pdbx_description
1 polymer ?
#
loop_
_entity_poly.entity_id
_entity_poly.type
_entity_poly.pdbx_seq_one_letter_code
_entity_poly.pdbx_strand_id
1 'polypeptide(L)'
;MQALITTVNRLLSGLVIFLSCTLVACVVWQVLSRYVLGDPSTVTDELARYLFMWTGLIGAAYTSGQKKHLSINILTAKLTGFRKLLSELIIEGATMLFAIAIMIYGGGKLFLKVLAMGQISPALSIP
;
A
#
# COMPACT_ATOMS: atom_id res chain seq x y z
N MET A 1 -17.58 19.45 -5.31
CA MET A 1 -16.24 18.79 -5.27
C MET A 1 -15.88 18.24 -3.88
N GLN A 2 -16.13 18.98 -2.78
CA GLN A 2 -15.79 18.52 -1.43
C GLN A 2 -16.53 17.24 -1.01
N ALA A 3 -17.82 17.10 -1.33
CA ALA A 3 -18.59 15.89 -1.02
C ALA A 3 -18.01 14.61 -1.65
N LEU A 4 -17.46 14.69 -2.87
CA LEU A 4 -16.82 13.54 -3.54
C LEU A 4 -15.57 13.10 -2.78
N ILE A 5 -14.72 14.05 -2.41
CA ILE A 5 -13.47 13.80 -1.68
C ILE A 5 -13.77 13.18 -0.31
N THR A 6 -14.79 13.67 0.40
CA THR A 6 -15.19 13.13 1.71
C THR A 6 -15.73 11.70 1.58
N THR A 7 -16.54 11.41 0.56
CA THR A 7 -17.07 10.06 0.31
C THR A 7 -15.95 9.07 -0.04
N VAL A 8 -15.03 9.46 -0.91
CA VAL A 8 -13.87 8.64 -1.29
C VAL A 8 -12.98 8.36 -0.08
N ASN A 9 -12.70 9.37 0.74
CA ASN A 9 -11.93 9.19 1.98
C ASN A 9 -12.64 8.27 2.99
N ARG A 10 -13.96 8.34 3.11
CA ARG A 10 -14.73 7.48 4.02
C ARG A 10 -14.72 6.02 3.57
N LEU A 11 -14.87 5.78 2.27
CA LEU A 11 -14.74 4.44 1.67
C LEU A 11 -13.32 3.88 1.86
N LEU A 12 -12.30 4.65 1.49
CA LEU A 12 -10.89 4.27 1.68
C LEU A 12 -10.59 3.92 3.14
N SER A 13 -11.03 4.76 4.08
CA SER A 13 -10.83 4.50 5.50
C SER A 13 -11.52 3.23 5.96
N GLY A 14 -12.77 2.99 5.56
CA GLY A 14 -13.49 1.77 5.89
C GLY A 14 -12.81 0.52 5.34
N LEU A 15 -12.33 0.59 4.10
CA LEU A 15 -11.62 -0.48 3.42
C LEU A 15 -10.28 -0.79 4.11
N VAL A 16 -9.50 0.22 4.47
CA VAL A 16 -8.22 0.05 5.20
C VAL A 16 -8.44 -0.59 6.56
N ILE A 17 -9.46 -0.15 7.30
CA ILE A 17 -9.80 -0.75 8.61
C ILE A 17 -10.17 -2.22 8.43
N PHE A 18 -11.04 -2.52 7.47
CA PHE A 18 -11.45 -3.90 7.17
C PHE A 18 -10.27 -4.79 6.80
N LEU A 19 -9.39 -4.34 5.88
CA LEU A 19 -8.21 -5.10 5.49
C LEU A 19 -7.22 -5.28 6.64
N SER A 20 -7.02 -4.25 7.47
CA SER A 20 -6.13 -4.32 8.64
C SER A 20 -6.64 -5.33 9.66
N CYS A 21 -7.94 -5.32 9.97
CA CYS A 21 -8.56 -6.32 10.85
C CYS A 21 -8.42 -7.74 10.29
N THR A 22 -8.66 -7.91 8.98
CA THR A 22 -8.52 -9.20 8.30
C THR A 22 -7.08 -9.70 8.32
N LEU A 23 -6.10 -8.81 8.11
CA LEU A 23 -4.68 -9.13 8.17
C LEU A 23 -4.27 -9.58 9.57
N VAL A 24 -4.70 -8.86 10.62
CA VAL A 24 -4.43 -9.25 12.01
C VAL A 24 -5.03 -10.62 12.31
N ALA A 25 -6.27 -10.87 11.89
CA ALA A 25 -6.90 -12.19 12.05
C ALA A 25 -6.12 -13.30 11.33
N CYS A 26 -5.64 -13.05 10.10
CA CYS A 26 -4.81 -14.02 9.36
C CYS A 26 -3.50 -14.32 10.09
N VAL A 27 -2.80 -13.29 10.60
CA VAL A 27 -1.53 -13.47 11.32
C VAL A 27 -1.75 -14.22 12.64
N VAL A 28 -2.83 -13.91 13.37
CA VAL A 28 -3.19 -14.66 14.58
C VAL A 28 -3.48 -16.13 14.24
N TRP A 29 -4.20 -16.40 13.16
CA TRP A 29 -4.45 -17.77 12.69
C TRP A 29 -3.17 -18.50 12.28
N GLN A 30 -2.23 -17.83 11.62
CA GLN A 30 -0.92 -18.41 11.26
C GLN A 30 -0.13 -18.84 12.49
N VAL A 31 -0.09 -17.98 13.53
CA VAL A 31 0.56 -18.28 14.80
C VAL A 31 -0.12 -19.49 15.45
N LEU A 32 -1.45 -19.50 15.55
CA LEU A 32 -2.19 -20.63 16.12
C LEU A 32 -1.97 -21.93 15.33
N SER A 33 -2.03 -21.91 14.00
CA SER A 33 -1.78 -23.07 13.13
C SER A 33 -0.40 -23.66 13.41
N ARG A 34 0.62 -22.80 13.52
CA ARG A 34 1.99 -23.23 13.74
C ARG A 34 2.22 -23.80 15.13
N TYR A 35 1.66 -23.18 16.17
CA TYR A 35 1.93 -23.57 17.57
C TYR A 35 0.94 -24.61 18.11
N VAL A 36 -0.26 -24.73 17.55
CA VAL A 36 -1.32 -25.65 18.02
C VAL A 36 -1.46 -26.87 17.10
N LEU A 37 -1.48 -26.67 15.77
CA LEU A 37 -1.64 -27.77 14.80
C LEU A 37 -0.30 -28.38 14.35
N GLY A 38 0.83 -27.72 14.61
CA GLY A 38 2.16 -28.20 14.20
C GLY A 38 2.45 -28.06 12.70
N ASP A 39 1.43 -27.87 11.86
CA ASP A 39 1.54 -27.61 10.43
C ASP A 39 1.32 -26.12 10.10
N PRO A 40 2.31 -25.44 9.49
CA PRO A 40 2.13 -24.07 9.03
C PRO A 40 1.20 -24.02 7.82
N SER A 41 0.12 -23.23 7.90
CA SER A 41 -0.83 -23.07 6.79
C SER A 41 -0.28 -22.13 5.70
N THR A 42 0.30 -22.72 4.65
CA THR A 42 0.90 -22.02 3.49
C THR A 42 -0.10 -21.10 2.76
N VAL A 43 -1.38 -21.49 2.71
CA VAL A 43 -2.44 -20.70 2.07
C VAL A 43 -2.70 -19.39 2.82
N THR A 44 -2.71 -19.43 4.16
CA THR A 44 -2.84 -18.19 4.94
C THR A 44 -1.59 -17.32 4.91
N ASP A 45 -0.39 -17.87 4.67
CA ASP A 45 0.84 -17.08 4.48
C ASP A 45 0.75 -16.21 3.22
N GLU A 46 0.37 -16.80 2.10
CA GLU A 46 0.20 -16.06 0.84
C GLU A 46 -0.94 -15.04 0.93
N LEU A 47 -2.09 -15.44 1.49
CA LEU A 47 -3.23 -14.54 1.67
C LEU A 47 -2.86 -13.31 2.51
N ALA A 48 -2.16 -13.50 3.63
CA ALA A 48 -1.71 -12.39 4.46
C ALA A 48 -0.74 -11.47 3.72
N ARG A 49 0.14 -12.03 2.87
CA ARG A 49 1.06 -11.24 2.03
C ARG A 49 0.32 -10.38 1.01
N TYR A 50 -0.70 -10.93 0.36
CA TYR A 50 -1.56 -10.16 -0.54
C TYR A 50 -2.35 -9.09 0.21
N LEU A 51 -2.96 -9.42 1.35
CA LEU A 51 -3.66 -8.46 2.20
C LEU A 51 -2.74 -7.35 2.69
N PHE A 52 -1.50 -7.66 3.04
CA PHE A 52 -0.50 -6.68 3.46
C PHE A 52 -0.16 -5.70 2.34
N MET A 53 0.10 -6.23 1.13
CA MET A 53 0.35 -5.39 -0.05
C MET A 53 -0.81 -4.44 -0.34
N TRP A 54 -2.06 -4.95 -0.34
CA TRP A 54 -3.24 -4.13 -0.58
C TRP A 54 -3.49 -3.10 0.54
N THR A 55 -3.31 -3.49 1.81
CA THR A 55 -3.46 -2.57 2.95
C THR A 55 -2.45 -1.44 2.87
N GLY A 56 -1.19 -1.75 2.53
CA GLY A 56 -0.13 -0.76 2.35
C GLY A 56 -0.45 0.21 1.21
N LEU A 57 -0.89 -0.29 0.05
CA LEU A 57 -1.18 0.52 -1.13
C LEU A 57 -2.39 1.43 -0.91
N ILE A 58 -3.48 0.91 -0.34
CA ILE A 58 -4.70 1.68 -0.07
C ILE A 58 -4.48 2.65 1.11
N GLY A 59 -3.74 2.25 2.14
CA GLY A 59 -3.34 3.10 3.25
C GLY A 59 -2.45 4.27 2.82
N ALA A 60 -1.50 4.02 1.92
CA ALA A 60 -0.68 5.07 1.30
C ALA A 60 -1.53 6.04 0.46
N ALA A 61 -2.48 5.54 -0.34
CA ALA A 61 -3.40 6.39 -1.10
C ALA A 61 -4.28 7.27 -0.19
N TYR A 62 -4.82 6.71 0.89
CA TYR A 62 -5.63 7.44 1.86
C TYR A 62 -4.85 8.54 2.60
N THR A 63 -3.62 8.24 3.04
CA THR A 63 -2.76 9.20 3.74
C THR A 63 -2.22 10.30 2.82
N SER A 64 -1.92 9.96 1.56
CA SER A 64 -1.57 10.91 0.50
C SER A 64 -2.73 11.88 0.21
N GLY A 65 -3.97 11.38 0.10
CA GLY A 65 -5.17 12.20 -0.07
C GLY A 65 -5.46 13.17 1.07
N GLN A 66 -4.97 12.88 2.28
CA GLN A 66 -5.05 13.80 3.42
C GLN A 66 -3.89 14.81 3.49
N LYS A 67 -2.97 14.81 2.51
CA LYS A 67 -1.72 15.60 2.52
C LYS A 67 -0.91 15.40 3.81
N LYS A 68 -1.06 14.23 4.45
CA LYS A 68 -0.38 13.86 5.70
C LYS A 68 0.93 13.13 5.38
N HIS A 69 1.77 13.72 4.53
CA HIS A 69 3.20 13.35 4.51
C HIS A 69 3.81 13.85 5.83
N LEU A 70 3.57 13.09 6.91
CA LEU A 70 3.71 13.53 8.29
C LEU A 70 5.13 14.05 8.58
N SER A 71 6.15 13.31 8.13
CA SER A 71 7.57 13.71 8.30
C SER A 71 7.94 14.95 7.49
N ILE A 72 7.31 15.15 6.33
CA ILE A 72 7.64 16.24 5.42
C ILE A 72 6.99 17.53 5.88
N ASN A 73 5.74 17.46 6.37
CA ASN A 73 5.04 18.60 6.97
C ASN A 73 5.77 19.15 8.20
N ILE A 74 6.42 18.31 9.02
CA ILE A 74 7.19 18.80 10.17
C ILE A 74 8.39 19.65 9.72
N LEU A 75 9.04 19.25 8.63
CA LEU A 75 10.19 19.97 8.07
C LEU A 75 9.76 21.28 7.38
N THR A 76 8.61 21.29 6.70
CA THR A 76 8.08 22.46 5.98
C THR A 76 7.22 23.39 6.85
N ALA A 77 6.78 22.95 8.04
CA ALA A 77 5.95 23.74 8.95
C ALA A 77 6.63 25.02 9.43
N LYS A 78 7.97 25.06 9.45
CA LYS A 78 8.75 26.26 9.82
C LYS A 78 9.05 27.20 8.64
N LEU A 79 8.73 26.81 7.40
CA LEU A 79 8.96 27.64 6.22
C LEU A 79 7.70 28.45 5.87
N THR A 80 7.89 29.74 5.59
CA THR A 80 6.82 30.67 5.21
C THR A 80 6.99 31.15 3.76
N GLY A 81 5.86 31.37 3.07
CA GLY A 81 5.81 31.93 1.72
C GLY A 81 6.41 31.04 0.63
N PHE A 82 7.25 31.64 -0.23
CA PHE A 82 7.76 31.02 -1.46
C PHE A 82 8.57 29.74 -1.21
N ARG A 83 9.32 29.65 -0.09
CA ARG A 83 10.13 28.48 0.23
C ARG A 83 9.28 27.25 0.57
N LYS A 84 8.10 27.46 1.18
CA LYS A 84 7.13 26.39 1.45
C LYS A 84 6.54 25.86 0.14
N LEU A 85 6.11 26.77 -0.75
CA LEU A 85 5.58 26.40 -2.06
C LEU A 85 6.61 25.59 -2.88
N LEU A 86 7.87 26.04 -2.89
CA LEU A 86 8.94 25.34 -3.60
C LEU A 86 9.19 23.95 -3.01
N SER A 87 9.19 23.82 -1.69
CA SER A 87 9.34 22.51 -1.05
C SER A 87 8.20 21.57 -1.42
N GLU A 88 6.94 22.02 -1.32
CA GLU A 88 5.75 21.23 -1.68
C GLU A 88 5.82 20.77 -3.14
N LEU A 89 6.21 21.65 -4.06
CA LEU A 89 6.39 21.31 -5.47
C LEU A 89 7.48 20.26 -5.69
N ILE A 90 8.62 20.36 -4.98
CA ILE A 90 9.71 19.37 -5.06
C ILE A 90 9.24 18.01 -4.53
N ILE A 91 8.52 17.98 -3.42
CA ILE A 91 8.00 16.75 -2.81
C ILE A 91 7.01 16.06 -3.76
N GLU A 92 6.09 16.83 -4.32
CA GLU A 92 5.07 16.32 -5.23
C GLU A 92 5.71 15.85 -6.54
N GLY A 93 6.69 16.59 -7.07
CA GLY A 93 7.50 16.20 -8.22
C GLY A 93 8.33 14.92 -7.98
N ALA A 94 8.97 14.80 -6.83
CA ALA A 94 9.73 13.60 -6.46
C ALA A 94 8.81 12.38 -6.29
N THR A 95 7.63 12.58 -5.69
CA THR A 95 6.62 11.52 -5.53
C THR A 95 6.07 11.08 -6.90
N MET A 96 5.81 12.02 -7.81
CA MET A 96 5.38 11.72 -9.17
C MET A 96 6.47 10.97 -9.96
N LEU A 97 7.73 11.40 -9.86
CA LEU A 97 8.87 10.72 -10.47
C LEU A 97 8.99 9.28 -9.95
N PHE A 98 8.90 9.09 -8.64
CA PHE A 98 8.93 7.77 -8.01
C PHE A 98 7.80 6.88 -8.54
N ALA A 99 6.57 7.40 -8.62
CA ALA A 99 5.43 6.66 -9.14
C ALA A 99 5.66 6.21 -10.60
N ILE A 100 6.16 7.09 -11.47
CA ILE A 100 6.40 6.76 -12.88
C ILE A 100 7.56 5.75 -13.03
N ALA A 101 8.71 6.04 -12.42
CA ALA A 101 9.90 5.24 -12.61
C ALA A 101 9.80 3.85 -11.96
N ILE A 102 9.29 3.78 -10.73
CA ILE A 102 9.30 2.54 -9.95
C ILE A 102 8.00 1.77 -10.11
N MET A 103 6.84 2.43 -9.95
CA MET A 103 5.56 1.72 -10.01
C MET A 103 5.18 1.37 -11.46
N ILE A 104 5.30 2.30 -12.40
CA ILE A 104 4.89 2.05 -13.80
C ILE A 104 5.99 1.31 -14.56
N TYR A 105 7.18 1.88 -14.67
CA TYR A 105 8.25 1.27 -15.48
C TYR A 105 8.84 0.02 -14.80
N GLY A 106 9.23 0.13 -13.53
CA GLY A 106 9.75 -1.00 -12.75
C GLY A 106 8.72 -2.14 -12.61
N GLY A 107 7.50 -1.79 -12.16
CA GLY A 107 6.39 -2.74 -12.02
C GLY A 107 5.99 -3.38 -13.35
N GLY A 108 5.89 -2.60 -14.43
CA GLY A 108 5.57 -3.11 -15.76
C GLY A 108 6.62 -4.08 -16.30
N LYS A 109 7.92 -3.78 -16.11
CA LYS A 109 9.01 -4.69 -16.50
C LYS A 109 8.98 -5.99 -15.71
N LEU A 110 8.65 -5.93 -14.41
CA LEU A 110 8.51 -7.10 -13.56
C LEU A 110 7.32 -7.96 -14.00
N PHE A 111 6.17 -7.32 -14.25
CA PHE A 111 4.96 -7.98 -14.75
C PHE A 111 5.21 -8.69 -16.10
N LEU A 112 5.83 -8.01 -17.06
CA LEU A 112 6.16 -8.60 -18.36
C LEU A 112 7.12 -9.78 -18.23
N LYS A 113 8.07 -9.73 -17.30
CA LYS A 113 8.96 -10.84 -16.98
C LYS A 113 8.22 -12.03 -16.38
N VAL A 114 7.32 -11.80 -15.43
CA VAL A 114 6.49 -12.86 -14.81
C VAL A 114 5.61 -13.53 -15.86
N LEU A 115 5.00 -12.73 -16.75
CA LEU A 115 4.16 -13.22 -17.84
C LEU A 115 4.97 -14.03 -18.87
N ALA A 116 6.18 -13.57 -19.22
CA ALA A 116 7.08 -14.29 -20.13
C ALA A 116 7.67 -15.58 -19.53
N MET A 117 7.85 -15.65 -18.22
CA MET A 117 8.32 -16.85 -17.52
C MET A 117 7.20 -17.85 -17.19
N GLY A 118 5.93 -17.51 -17.48
CA GLY A 118 4.79 -18.34 -17.12
C GLY A 118 4.70 -18.63 -15.62
N GLN A 119 5.22 -17.73 -14.78
CA GLN A 119 5.26 -17.92 -13.33
C GLN A 119 3.85 -17.78 -12.75
N ILE A 120 3.20 -18.92 -12.57
CA ILE A 120 1.98 -19.07 -11.79
C ILE A 120 2.30 -18.87 -10.30
N SER A 121 1.37 -18.30 -9.53
CA SER A 121 1.48 -18.22 -8.07
C SER A 121 1.82 -19.62 -7.51
N PRO A 122 2.90 -19.77 -6.71
CA PRO A 122 3.41 -21.07 -6.28
C PRO A 122 2.40 -21.95 -5.53
N ALA A 123 1.38 -21.38 -4.89
CA ALA A 123 0.38 -22.16 -4.16
C ALA A 123 -1.07 -22.01 -4.64
N LEU A 124 -1.44 -20.94 -5.36
CA LEU A 124 -2.85 -20.74 -5.75
C LEU A 124 -3.18 -21.28 -7.14
N SER A 125 -2.19 -21.56 -8.00
CA SER A 125 -2.38 -22.02 -9.39
C SER A 125 -3.40 -21.17 -10.19
N ILE A 126 -3.62 -19.92 -9.80
CA ILE A 126 -4.45 -18.97 -10.56
C ILE A 126 -3.49 -18.17 -11.46
N PRO A 127 -3.71 -18.12 -12.78
CA PRO A 127 -2.89 -17.36 -13.72
C PRO A 127 -2.93 -15.84 -13.46
#